data_AF-A0A935VC02-F1
#
_entry.id   AF-A0A935VC02-F1
#
_cell.length_a   1.000
_cell.length_b   1.000
_cell.length_c   1.000
_cell.angle_alpha   90.00
_cell.angle_beta   90.00
_cell.angle_gamma   90.00
#
_symmetry.space_group_name_H-M   'P 1'
#
loop_
_entity.id
_entity.type
_entity.pdbx_description
1 polymer ?
#
loop_
_entity_poly.entity_id
_entity_poly.type
_entity_poly.pdbx_seq_one_letter_code
_entity_poly.pdbx_strand_id
1 'polypeptide(L)'
;MTTISEAEFARICQGISSDRESIVRHNPLGSDEEILLWMLLSCLISYLNLTEIETPCFTGMPDADTYRNAIRFVLNERRDDRFDIEKYLSELTDADN
;
A
#
# COMPACT_ATOMS: atom_id res chain seq x y z
N MET A 1 13.65 -14.28 -3.58
CA MET A 1 12.89 -13.02 -3.40
C MET A 1 11.44 -13.36 -3.62
N THR A 2 10.56 -12.97 -2.70
CA THR A 2 9.12 -13.14 -2.86
C THR A 2 8.60 -12.08 -3.82
N THR A 3 7.81 -12.51 -4.79
CA THR A 3 7.13 -11.66 -5.77
C THR A 3 5.62 -11.69 -5.53
N ILE A 4 4.91 -10.73 -6.11
CA ILE A 4 3.45 -10.62 -6.02
C ILE A 4 2.85 -10.54 -7.43
N SER A 5 1.77 -11.29 -7.64
CA SER A 5 0.96 -11.25 -8.85
C SER A 5 -0.07 -10.13 -8.77
N GLU A 6 -0.60 -9.72 -9.92
CA GLU A 6 -1.68 -8.72 -9.97
C GLU A 6 -2.90 -9.15 -9.15
N ALA A 7 -3.31 -10.42 -9.27
CA ALA A 7 -4.47 -10.96 -8.58
C ALA A 7 -4.30 -10.89 -7.05
N GLU A 8 -3.09 -11.17 -6.55
CA GLU A 8 -2.83 -11.12 -5.12
C GLU A 8 -2.72 -9.68 -4.61
N PHE A 9 -2.12 -8.79 -5.39
CA PHE A 9 -2.09 -7.36 -5.07
C PHE A 9 -3.51 -6.77 -5.03
N ALA A 10 -4.35 -7.09 -6.01
CA ALA A 10 -5.75 -6.70 -6.05
C ALA A 10 -6.53 -7.22 -4.84
N ARG A 11 -6.29 -8.49 -4.45
CA ARG A 11 -6.93 -9.10 -3.27
C ARG A 11 -6.58 -8.35 -1.98
N ILE A 12 -5.33 -7.92 -1.81
CA ILE A 12 -4.90 -7.13 -0.66
C ILE A 12 -5.58 -5.76 -0.66
N CYS A 13 -5.55 -5.04 -1.79
CA CYS A 13 -6.20 -3.74 -1.92
C CYS A 13 -7.71 -3.82 -1.63
N GLN A 14 -8.39 -4.85 -2.16
CA GLN A 14 -9.82 -5.07 -1.94
C GLN A 14 -10.13 -5.38 -0.46
N GLY A 15 -9.28 -6.15 0.21
CA GLY A 15 -9.43 -6.42 1.65
C GLY A 15 -9.35 -5.13 2.47
N ILE A 16 -8.35 -4.28 2.19
CA ILE A 16 -8.18 -2.98 2.87
C ILE A 16 -9.35 -2.06 2.58
N SER A 17 -9.80 -1.98 1.32
CA SER A 17 -10.96 -1.18 0.92
C SER A 17 -12.24 -1.65 1.63
N SER A 18 -12.45 -2.96 1.76
CA SER A 18 -13.61 -3.53 2.47
C SER A 18 -13.60 -3.19 3.97
N ASP A 19 -12.41 -3.07 4.57
CA ASP A 19 -12.20 -2.74 5.98
C ASP A 19 -11.96 -1.23 6.22
N ARG A 20 -12.12 -0.38 5.19
CA ARG A 20 -11.78 1.06 5.18
C ARG A 20 -12.28 1.80 6.42
N GLU A 21 -13.57 1.70 6.72
CA GLU A 21 -14.17 2.39 7.86
C GLU A 21 -13.53 1.99 9.19
N SER A 22 -13.22 0.70 9.35
CA SER A 22 -12.59 0.17 10.56
C SER A 22 -11.16 0.67 10.66
N ILE A 23 -10.40 0.59 9.57
CA ILE A 23 -9.00 1.01 9.50
C ILE A 23 -8.86 2.50 9.82
N VAL A 24 -9.65 3.36 9.16
CA VAL A 24 -9.64 4.81 9.38
C VAL A 24 -10.05 5.16 10.81
N ARG A 25 -11.10 4.52 11.34
CA ARG A 25 -11.58 4.77 12.71
C ARG A 25 -10.53 4.48 13.78
N HIS A 26 -9.70 3.46 13.60
CA HIS A 26 -8.68 3.08 14.57
C HIS A 26 -7.35 3.86 14.40
N ASN A 27 -7.15 4.56 13.28
CA ASN A 27 -5.93 5.28 12.97
C ASN A 27 -6.21 6.75 12.63
N PRO A 28 -6.62 7.60 13.58
CA PRO A 28 -7.06 8.97 13.30
C PRO A 28 -5.91 9.95 12.97
N LEU A 29 -4.71 9.45 12.66
CA LEU A 29 -3.52 10.26 12.41
C LEU A 29 -3.24 10.29 10.90
N GLY A 30 -3.69 11.36 10.25
CA GLY A 30 -3.58 11.55 8.80
C GLY A 30 -4.96 11.57 8.12
N SER A 31 -4.96 11.82 6.82
CA SER A 31 -6.12 11.63 5.94
C SER A 31 -6.42 10.15 5.71
N ASP A 32 -7.65 9.83 5.33
CA ASP A 32 -8.06 8.48 4.95
C ASP A 32 -7.11 7.86 3.92
N GLU A 33 -6.68 8.64 2.93
CA GLU A 33 -5.73 8.22 1.90
C GLU A 33 -4.39 7.79 2.52
N GLU A 34 -3.81 8.62 3.39
CA GLU A 34 -2.55 8.30 4.08
C GLU A 34 -2.65 7.00 4.88
N ILE A 35 -3.74 6.84 5.62
CA ILE A 35 -3.98 5.68 6.48
C ILE A 35 -4.09 4.40 5.63
N LEU A 36 -4.84 4.44 4.53
CA LEU A 36 -5.05 3.27 3.67
C LEU A 36 -3.77 2.88 2.93
N LEU A 37 -3.00 3.86 2.45
CA LEU A 37 -1.71 3.63 1.80
C LEU A 37 -0.66 3.11 2.80
N TRP A 38 -0.63 3.64 4.02
CA TRP A 38 0.20 3.12 5.10
C TRP A 38 -0.13 1.67 5.45
N MET A 39 -1.42 1.35 5.54
CA MET A 39 -1.88 -0.02 5.79
C MET A 39 -1.46 -0.96 4.66
N LEU A 40 -1.62 -0.54 3.41
CA LEU A 40 -1.18 -1.30 2.24
C LEU A 40 0.34 -1.55 2.27
N LEU A 41 1.14 -0.50 2.51
CA LEU A 41 2.59 -0.65 2.62
C LEU A 41 2.97 -1.65 3.72
N SER A 42 2.30 -1.59 4.87
CA SER A 42 2.52 -2.52 5.99
C SER A 42 2.18 -3.97 5.62
N CYS A 43 1.07 -4.20 4.91
CA CYS A 43 0.72 -5.50 4.37
C CYS A 43 1.75 -6.01 3.36
N LEU A 44 2.25 -5.15 2.48
CA LEU A 44 3.26 -5.50 1.47
C LEU A 44 4.62 -5.84 2.11
N ILE A 45 5.07 -5.09 3.11
CA ILE A 45 6.31 -5.38 3.86
C ILE A 45 6.23 -6.79 4.45
N SER A 46 5.10 -7.13 5.10
CA SER A 46 4.89 -8.44 5.69
C SER A 46 4.79 -9.54 4.63
N TYR A 47 4.01 -9.33 3.57
CA TYR A 47 3.79 -10.32 2.51
C TYR A 47 5.07 -10.63 1.73
N LEU A 48 5.83 -9.61 1.35
CA LEU A 48 7.08 -9.74 0.58
C LEU A 48 8.27 -10.12 1.46
N ASN A 49 8.07 -10.22 2.77
CA ASN A 49 9.08 -10.48 3.79
C ASN A 49 10.29 -9.55 3.61
N LEU A 50 10.01 -8.25 3.50
CA LEU A 50 11.06 -7.25 3.31
C LEU A 50 11.92 -7.16 4.57
N THR A 51 13.24 -7.11 4.39
CA THR A 51 14.16 -6.84 5.49
C THR A 51 14.12 -5.36 5.88
N GLU A 52 14.63 -5.02 7.06
CA GLU A 52 14.70 -3.62 7.53
C GLU A 52 15.44 -2.70 6.54
N ILE A 53 16.41 -3.23 5.79
CA ILE A 53 17.19 -2.50 4.77
C ILE A 53 16.35 -2.18 3.53
N GLU A 54 15.35 -2.99 3.24
CA GLU A 54 14.48 -2.85 2.07
C GLU A 54 13.20 -2.07 2.39
N THR A 55 12.99 -1.75 3.67
CA THR A 55 11.85 -0.98 4.14
C THR A 55 12.12 0.50 3.91
N PRO A 56 11.24 1.23 3.22
CA PRO A 56 11.40 2.67 3.01
C PRO A 56 11.47 3.42 4.35
N CYS A 57 12.60 4.09 4.61
CA CYS A 57 12.76 4.98 5.75
C CYS A 57 12.38 6.40 5.33
N PHE A 58 11.31 6.93 5.91
CA PHE A 58 10.85 8.28 5.65
C PHE A 58 11.56 9.29 6.55
N THR A 59 12.07 10.38 5.98
CA THR A 59 12.60 11.51 6.76
C THR A 59 11.51 12.57 6.92
N GLY A 60 10.96 12.73 8.13
CA GLY A 60 9.95 13.76 8.41
C GLY A 60 8.55 13.19 8.62
N MET A 61 7.52 13.99 8.32
CA MET A 61 6.11 13.57 8.39
C MET A 61 5.70 13.04 7.01
N PRO A 62 5.50 11.72 6.85
CA PRO A 62 5.10 11.15 5.56
C PRO A 62 3.67 11.59 5.21
N ASP A 63 3.43 11.82 3.92
CA ASP A 63 2.13 12.12 3.33
C ASP A 63 1.69 11.02 2.35
N ALA A 64 0.52 11.18 1.73
CA ALA A 64 -0.04 10.22 0.78
C ALA A 64 0.94 9.94 -0.38
N ASP A 65 1.54 10.97 -0.95
CA ASP A 65 2.51 10.85 -2.04
C ASP A 65 3.76 10.06 -1.61
N THR A 66 4.22 10.29 -0.38
CA THR A 66 5.32 9.55 0.24
C THR A 66 5.02 8.06 0.29
N TYR A 67 3.83 7.67 0.74
CA TYR A 67 3.42 6.27 0.78
C TYR A 67 3.21 5.67 -0.63
N ARG A 68 2.61 6.41 -1.57
CA ARG A 68 2.48 5.98 -2.98
C ARG A 68 3.84 5.67 -3.59
N ASN A 69 4.80 6.57 -3.42
CA ASN A 69 6.16 6.40 -3.95
C ASN A 69 6.88 5.21 -3.30
N ALA A 70 6.71 4.99 -2.00
CA ALA A 70 7.24 3.82 -1.31
C ALA A 70 6.67 2.51 -1.84
N ILE A 71 5.35 2.43 -2.04
CA ILE A 71 4.70 1.24 -2.61
C ILE A 71 5.22 0.97 -4.03
N ARG A 72 5.32 2.00 -4.88
CA ARG A 72 5.91 1.88 -6.23
C ARG A 72 7.34 1.36 -6.18
N PHE A 73 8.16 1.88 -5.26
CA PHE A 73 9.54 1.46 -5.09
C PHE A 73 9.63 -0.01 -4.69
N VAL A 74 8.88 -0.43 -3.68
CA VAL A 74 8.81 -1.82 -3.19
C VAL A 74 8.38 -2.78 -4.32
N LEU A 75 7.38 -2.39 -5.11
CA LEU A 75 6.83 -3.23 -6.18
C LEU A 75 7.63 -3.17 -7.48
N ASN A 76 8.59 -2.26 -7.64
CA ASN A 76 9.29 -2.08 -8.92
C ASN A 76 10.01 -3.37 -9.37
N GLU A 77 10.65 -4.09 -8.44
CA GLU A 77 11.42 -5.32 -8.71
C GLU A 77 10.73 -6.60 -8.20
N ARG A 78 9.51 -6.48 -7.65
CA ARG A 78 8.84 -7.57 -6.93
C ARG A 78 7.49 -7.97 -7.51
N ARG A 79 7.17 -7.47 -8.71
CA ARG A 79 5.97 -7.88 -9.45
C ARG A 79 6.29 -9.06 -10.35
N ASP A 80 5.44 -10.09 -10.31
CA ASP A 80 5.51 -11.22 -11.25
C ASP A 80 5.26 -10.75 -12.69
N ASP A 81 4.27 -9.89 -12.87
CA ASP A 81 3.87 -9.29 -14.14
C ASP A 81 3.88 -7.76 -14.06
N ARG A 82 4.09 -7.09 -15.20
CA ARG A 82 3.93 -5.63 -15.26
C ARG A 82 2.46 -5.26 -15.25
N PHE A 83 1.85 -5.19 -14.06
CA PHE A 83 0.51 -4.64 -13.86
C PHE A 83 0.56 -3.18 -13.43
N ASP A 84 -0.55 -2.48 -13.63
CA ASP A 84 -0.70 -1.06 -13.30
C ASP A 84 -1.00 -0.87 -11.81
N ILE A 85 0.01 -0.47 -11.04
CA ILE A 85 -0.11 -0.22 -9.60
C ILE A 85 -1.04 0.97 -9.35
N GLU A 86 -1.00 2.01 -10.19
CA GLU A 86 -1.72 3.26 -9.94
C GLU A 86 -3.21 3.10 -10.00
N LYS A 87 -3.69 2.21 -10.87
CA LYS A 87 -5.09 1.83 -10.93
C LYS A 87 -5.60 1.40 -9.55
N TYR A 88 -4.94 0.43 -8.92
CA TYR A 88 -5.36 -0.10 -7.62
C TYR A 88 -5.15 0.88 -6.48
N LEU A 89 -4.09 1.69 -6.52
CA LEU A 89 -3.87 2.73 -5.51
C LEU A 89 -4.96 3.81 -5.59
N SER A 90 -5.38 4.20 -6.79
CA SER A 90 -6.46 5.18 -6.97
C SER A 90 -7.79 4.61 -6.48
N GLU A 91 -8.13 3.37 -6.87
CA GLU A 91 -9.35 2.67 -6.41
C GLU A 91 -9.38 2.50 -4.88
N LEU A 92 -8.23 2.28 -4.24
CA LEU A 92 -8.13 2.15 -2.78
C LEU A 92 -8.41 3.47 -2.06
N THR A 93 -7.93 4.58 -2.62
CA THR A 93 -7.93 5.89 -1.97
C THR A 93 -9.16 6.73 -2.32
N ASP A 94 -9.82 6.43 -3.44
CA ASP A 94 -11.07 7.09 -3.81
C ASP A 94 -12.16 6.83 -2.77
N ALA A 95 -12.90 7.89 -2.43
CA ALA A 95 -13.91 7.88 -1.38
C ALA A 95 -15.33 7.51 -1.89
N ASP A 96 -15.46 7.14 -3.18
CA ASP A 96 -16.73 7.09 -3.92
C ASP A 96 -17.07 5.70 -4.53
N ASN A 97 -16.69 4.59 -3.90
CA ASN A 97 -17.27 3.27 -4.23
C ASN A 97 -18.24 2.78 -3.16
#